data_AF-A0A9X9F129-F1
#
_entry.id   AF-A0A9X9F129-F1
#
_cell.length_a   1.000
_cell.length_b   1.000
_cell.length_c   1.000
_cell.angle_alpha   90.00
_cell.angle_beta   90.00
_cell.angle_gamma   90.00
#
_symmetry.space_group_name_H-M   'P 1'
#
loop_
_entity.id
_entity.type
_entity.pdbx_description
1 polymer ?
#
loop_
_entity_poly.entity_id
_entity_poly.type
_entity_poly.pdbx_seq_one_letter_code
_entity_poly.pdbx_strand_id
1 'polypeptide(L)'
;YGTEQNRKTYKNHGAKEPLFGVSFANLKLLKKKIKKDHDLAVELWETKNMDAMTLATYILDPKKITTEQLNSWIQDVDYYCLMDV
;
A
#
# COMPACT_ATOMS: atom_id res chain seq x y z
N TYR A 1 1.93 14.61 -2.41
CA TYR A 1 2.47 13.49 -3.20
C TYR A 1 1.46 12.93 -4.20
N GLY A 2 0.19 12.74 -3.81
CA GLY A 2 -0.86 12.25 -4.72
C GLY A 2 -1.45 13.32 -5.64
N THR A 3 -2.12 12.90 -6.71
CA THR A 3 -2.80 13.80 -7.67
C THR A 3 -4.18 13.30 -8.06
N GLU A 4 -5.11 14.22 -8.34
CA GLU A 4 -6.46 13.88 -8.82
C GLU A 4 -6.46 13.09 -10.13
N GLN A 5 -5.52 13.40 -11.03
CA GLN A 5 -5.37 12.67 -12.27
C GLN A 5 -5.03 11.19 -12.03
N ASN A 6 -4.09 10.91 -11.11
CA ASN A 6 -3.76 9.53 -10.76
C ASN A 6 -4.92 8.83 -10.05
N ARG A 7 -5.63 9.51 -9.13
CA ARG A 7 -6.83 8.96 -8.48
C ARG A 7 -7.85 8.53 -9.52
N LYS A 8 -8.11 9.37 -10.53
CA LYS A 8 -9.01 9.06 -11.64
C LYS A 8 -8.52 7.84 -12.43
N THR A 9 -7.25 7.81 -12.81
CA THR A 9 -6.67 6.68 -13.55
C THR A 9 -6.76 5.38 -12.76
N TYR A 10 -6.41 5.37 -11.47
CA TYR A 10 -6.46 4.18 -10.64
C TYR A 10 -7.90 3.69 -10.44
N LYS A 11 -8.86 4.59 -10.24
CA LYS A 11 -10.29 4.24 -10.21
C LYS A 11 -10.78 3.61 -11.50
N ASN A 12 -10.37 4.15 -12.66
CA ASN A 12 -10.70 3.56 -13.96
C ASN A 12 -10.15 2.13 -14.12
N HIS A 13 -9.07 1.80 -13.41
CA HIS A 13 -8.50 0.45 -13.37
C HIS A 13 -9.07 -0.42 -12.25
N GLY A 14 -10.06 0.07 -11.49
CA GLY A 14 -10.76 -0.68 -10.45
C GLY A 14 -10.36 -0.34 -9.00
N ALA A 15 -9.49 0.65 -8.77
CA ALA A 15 -9.11 1.04 -7.41
C ALA A 15 -10.30 1.64 -6.66
N LYS A 16 -10.46 1.24 -5.40
CA LYS A 16 -11.49 1.75 -4.50
C LYS A 16 -10.89 2.78 -3.54
N GLU A 17 -11.71 3.75 -3.14
CA GLU A 17 -11.35 4.70 -2.08
C GLU A 17 -11.23 3.97 -0.73
N PRO A 18 -10.36 4.43 0.18
CA PRO A 18 -9.57 5.66 0.09
C PRO A 18 -8.28 5.52 -0.73
N LEU A 19 -7.97 6.52 -1.57
CA LEU A 19 -6.66 6.67 -2.21
C LEU A 19 -6.31 8.14 -2.49
N PHE A 20 -5.04 8.49 -2.30
CA PHE A 20 -4.51 9.82 -2.61
C PHE A 20 -4.03 9.93 -4.07
N GLY A 21 -3.78 8.82 -4.76
CA GLY A 21 -3.26 8.79 -6.13
C GLY A 21 -1.75 9.06 -6.18
N VAL A 22 -0.98 8.46 -5.27
CA VAL A 22 0.48 8.60 -5.25
C VAL A 22 1.08 7.72 -6.34
N SER A 23 1.97 8.26 -7.16
CA SER A 23 2.65 7.45 -8.18
C SER A 23 3.58 6.42 -7.55
N PHE A 24 3.71 5.24 -8.16
CA PHE A 24 4.69 4.23 -7.74
C PHE A 24 6.13 4.74 -7.68
N ALA A 25 6.48 5.72 -8.52
CA ALA A 25 7.78 6.40 -8.45
C ALA A 25 7.96 7.14 -7.11
N ASN A 26 6.95 7.89 -6.68
CA ASN A 26 6.96 8.58 -5.39
C ASN A 26 6.94 7.59 -4.22
N LEU A 27 6.18 6.49 -4.30
CA LEU A 27 6.21 5.43 -3.29
C LEU A 27 7.61 4.80 -3.17
N LYS A 28 8.31 4.57 -4.28
CA LYS A 28 9.70 4.09 -4.27
C LYS A 28 10.67 5.11 -3.65
N LEU A 29 10.44 6.41 -3.81
CA LEU A 29 11.23 7.44 -3.13
C LEU A 29 10.96 7.44 -1.62
N LEU A 30 9.71 7.28 -1.19
CA LEU A 30 9.35 7.15 0.22
C LEU A 30 9.97 5.89 0.83
N LYS A 31 9.88 4.75 0.15
CA LYS A 31 10.56 3.50 0.52
C LYS A 31 12.07 3.73 0.74
N LYS A 32 12.76 4.45 -0.14
CA LYS A 32 14.20 4.72 0.02
C LYS A 32 14.52 5.55 1.26
N LYS A 33 13.62 6.48 1.64
CA LYS A 33 13.78 7.33 2.83
C LYS A 33 13.51 6.55 4.12
N ILE A 34 12.40 5.81 4.15
CA ILE A 34 11.93 5.06 5.33
C ILE A 34 12.73 3.77 5.54
N LYS A 35 13.10 3.10 4.44
CA LYS A 35 13.73 1.77 4.39
C LYS A 35 12.77 0.68 4.88
N LYS A 36 13.15 -0.10 5.89
CA LYS A 36 12.30 -1.11 6.51
C LYS A 36 11.83 -0.59 7.86
N ASP A 37 10.53 -0.60 8.05
CA ASP A 37 9.87 -0.22 9.28
C ASP A 37 8.57 -1.02 9.38
N HIS A 38 8.59 -2.07 10.20
CA HIS A 38 7.46 -3.00 10.29
C HIS A 38 6.28 -2.39 11.03
N ASP A 39 6.53 -1.63 12.09
CA ASP A 39 5.45 -1.05 12.91
C ASP A 39 4.71 0.01 12.08
N LEU A 40 5.46 0.84 11.36
CA LEU A 40 4.87 1.78 10.39
C LEU A 40 4.14 1.06 9.24
N ALA A 41 4.64 -0.09 8.76
CA ALA A 41 3.94 -0.86 7.73
C ALA A 41 2.56 -1.30 8.21
N VAL A 42 2.46 -1.80 9.46
CA VAL A 42 1.19 -2.21 10.05
C VAL A 42 0.24 -1.02 10.19
N GLU A 43 0.71 0.10 10.72
CA GLU A 43 -0.11 1.31 10.85
C GLU A 43 -0.63 1.82 9.48
N LEU A 44 0.22 1.81 8.46
CA LEU A 44 -0.16 2.21 7.10
C LEU A 44 -1.21 1.27 6.51
N TRP A 45 -1.10 -0.04 6.76
CA TRP A 45 -2.07 -1.02 6.28
C TRP A 45 -3.45 -0.80 6.89
N GLU A 46 -3.51 -0.51 8.19
CA GLU A 46 -4.78 -0.27 8.90
C GLU A 46 -5.53 0.98 8.41
N THR A 47 -4.87 1.91 7.73
CA THR A 47 -5.56 3.07 7.11
C THR A 47 -6.52 2.67 5.99
N LYS A 48 -6.38 1.45 5.43
CA LYS A 48 -7.08 0.95 4.24
C LYS A 48 -6.94 1.86 3.02
N ASN A 49 -6.00 2.80 3.04
CA ASN A 49 -5.70 3.64 1.90
C ASN A 49 -4.79 2.88 0.94
N MET A 50 -5.19 2.78 -0.32
CA MET A 50 -4.48 1.97 -1.33
C MET A 50 -3.00 2.36 -1.45
N ASP A 51 -2.69 3.66 -1.46
CA ASP A 51 -1.30 4.12 -1.57
C ASP A 51 -0.50 3.79 -0.30
N ALA A 52 -1.13 3.89 0.87
CA ALA A 52 -0.53 3.56 2.16
C ALA A 52 -0.26 2.05 2.30
N MET A 53 -1.24 1.21 1.95
CA MET A 53 -1.09 -0.25 1.91
C MET A 53 0.01 -0.67 0.92
N THR A 54 0.10 0.00 -0.24
CA THR A 54 1.21 -0.24 -1.20
C THR A 54 2.56 0.13 -0.59
N LEU A 55 2.65 1.24 0.16
CA LEU A 55 3.89 1.60 0.85
C LEU A 55 4.21 0.63 1.99
N ALA A 56 3.19 0.13 2.70
CA ALA A 56 3.34 -0.85 3.76
C ALA A 56 4.05 -2.11 3.25
N THR A 57 3.62 -2.69 2.12
CA THR A 57 4.28 -3.87 1.54
C THR A 57 5.74 -3.61 1.18
N TYR A 58 6.09 -2.36 0.82
CA TYR A 58 7.46 -2.00 0.48
C TYR A 58 8.42 -1.90 1.67
N ILE A 59 7.91 -1.56 2.85
CA ILE A 59 8.71 -1.28 4.04
C ILE A 59 8.54 -2.35 5.14
N LEU A 60 7.58 -3.26 4.98
CA LEU A 60 7.36 -4.41 5.85
C LEU A 60 8.62 -5.25 6.02
N ASP A 61 8.89 -5.70 7.24
CA ASP A 61 9.85 -6.78 7.48
C ASP A 61 9.15 -8.15 7.41
N PRO A 62 9.43 -8.99 6.39
CA PRO A 62 8.78 -10.29 6.24
C PRO A 62 9.18 -11.28 7.34
N LYS A 63 10.23 -10.99 8.13
CA LYS A 63 10.60 -11.84 9.27
C LYS A 63 9.72 -11.61 10.50
N LYS A 64 8.96 -10.52 10.52
CA LYS A 64 8.14 -10.11 11.67
C LYS A 64 6.64 -10.32 11.45
N ILE A 65 6.20 -10.46 10.20
CA ILE A 65 4.78 -10.69 9.89
C ILE A 65 4.38 -12.12 10.25
N THR A 66 3.24 -12.28 10.92
CA THR A 66 2.68 -13.60 11.21
C THR A 66 1.77 -14.10 10.09
N THR A 67 1.52 -15.40 10.04
CA THR A 67 0.57 -16.00 9.08
C THR A 67 -0.84 -15.43 9.25
N GLU A 68 -1.25 -15.17 10.49
CA GLU A 68 -2.55 -14.59 10.82
C GLU A 68 -2.68 -13.16 10.29
N GLN A 69 -1.65 -12.33 10.46
CA GLN A 69 -1.60 -10.98 9.89
C GLN A 69 -1.65 -11.02 8.37
N LEU A 70 -0.85 -11.89 7.75
CA LEU A 70 -0.85 -12.06 6.30
C LEU A 70 -2.22 -12.51 5.77
N ASN A 71 -2.88 -13.45 6.45
CA ASN A 71 -4.23 -13.89 6.09
C ASN A 71 -5.25 -12.76 6.20
N SER A 72 -5.17 -11.94 7.26
CA SER A 72 -6.01 -10.75 7.39
C SER A 72 -5.79 -9.78 6.23
N TRP A 73 -4.52 -9.54 5.87
CA TRP A 73 -4.16 -8.65 4.77
C TRP A 73 -4.69 -9.14 3.43
N ILE A 74 -4.65 -10.46 3.16
CA ILE A 74 -5.23 -11.04 1.95
C ILE A 74 -6.74 -10.75 1.85
N GLN A 75 -7.47 -10.77 2.98
CA GLN A 75 -8.91 -10.45 2.98
C GLN A 75 -9.19 -8.96 2.73
N ASP A 76 -8.24 -8.08 3.06
CA ASP A 76 -8.38 -6.63 2.85
C ASP A 76 -8.13 -6.20 1.39
N VAL A 77 -7.41 -7.01 0.62
CA VAL A 77 -7.02 -6.65 -0.74
C VAL A 77 -8.15 -6.96 -1.73
N ASP A 78 -8.96 -5.94 -2.02
CA ASP A 78 -10.03 -5.97 -3.02
C ASP A 78 -9.62 -5.27 -4.34
N TYR A 79 -8.32 -5.04 -4.54
CA TYR A 79 -7.77 -4.40 -5.73
C TYR A 79 -6.61 -5.21 -6.33
N TYR A 80 -6.81 -5.69 -7.56
CA TYR A 80 -5.88 -6.58 -8.27
C TYR A 80 -4.44 -6.04 -8.34
N CYS A 81 -4.26 -4.72 -8.48
CA CYS A 81 -2.91 -4.15 -8.59
C CYS A 81 -2.09 -4.22 -7.29
N LEU A 82 -2.72 -4.43 -6.13
CA LEU A 82 -2.02 -4.74 -4.88
C LEU A 82 -1.57 -6.21 -4.81
N MET A 83 -2.20 -7.10 -5.58
CA MET A 83 -1.84 -8.54 -5.63
C MET A 83 -0.62 -8.82 -6.52
N ASP A 84 -0.27 -7.91 -7.42
CA ASP A 84 0.89 -8.02 -8.33
C ASP A 84 2.22 -7.51 -7.71
N VAL A 85 2.20 -7.05 -6.45
CA VAL A 85 3.34 -6.41 -5.76
C VAL A 85 4.11 -7.40 -4.89
#